data_AF-W1XTV5-F1
#
_entry.id   AF-W1XTV5-F1
#
_cell.length_a   1.000
_cell.length_b   1.000
_cell.length_c   1.000
_cell.angle_alpha   90.00
_cell.angle_beta   90.00
_cell.angle_gamma   90.00
#
_symmetry.space_group_name_H-M   'P 1'
#
loop_
_entity.id
_entity.type
_entity.pdbx_description
1 polymer ?
#
loop_
_entity_poly.entity_id
_entity_poly.type
_entity_poly.pdbx_seq_one_letter_code
_entity_poly.pdbx_strand_id
1 'polypeptide(L)' 'KDLGPEGMKKSVVVCATSDKPALIRMKGALTATAIAEYFRDQGKKVILMMDSVTRYAMAQREVGLAIGEPPAT' A
#
# COMPACT_ATOMS: atom_id res chain seq x y z
N LYS A 1 1.62 7.67 18.03
CA LYS A 1 0.84 8.54 18.94
C LYS A 1 -0.62 8.64 18.49
N ASP A 2 -0.93 8.16 17.28
CA ASP A 2 -2.19 8.44 16.58
C ASP A 2 -3.23 7.33 16.67
N LEU A 3 -2.85 6.04 16.70
CA LEU A 3 -3.79 4.92 16.86
C LEU A 3 -3.94 4.45 18.33
N GLY A 4 -2.89 4.59 19.14
CA GLY A 4 -2.85 4.04 20.51
C GLY A 4 -3.01 2.50 20.55
N PRO A 5 -3.01 1.89 21.76
CA PRO A 5 -3.16 0.44 21.90
C PRO A 5 -4.51 -0.09 21.38
N GLU A 6 -5.60 0.62 21.67
CA GLU A 6 -6.95 0.22 21.24
C GLU A 6 -7.16 0.37 19.72
N GLY A 7 -6.58 1.41 19.10
CA GLY A 7 -6.60 1.53 17.64
C GLY A 7 -5.75 0.45 16.97
N MET A 8 -4.59 0.10 17.54
CA MET A 8 -3.72 -0.94 16.98
C MET A 8 -4.37 -2.33 17.00
N LYS A 9 -5.16 -2.66 18.04
CA LYS A 9 -5.90 -3.94 18.12
C LYS A 9 -6.88 -4.16 16.97
N LYS A 10 -7.37 -3.09 16.33
CA LYS A 10 -8.36 -3.13 15.24
C LYS A 10 -7.80 -2.66 13.90
N SER A 11 -6.49 -2.48 13.80
CA SER A 11 -5.83 -1.96 12.60
C SER A 11 -4.78 -2.95 12.11
N VAL A 12 -4.62 -3.01 10.79
CA VAL A 12 -3.47 -3.67 10.17
C VAL A 12 -2.61 -2.59 9.53
N VAL A 13 -1.33 -2.57 9.86
CA VAL A 13 -0.36 -1.60 9.34
C VAL A 13 0.62 -2.34 8.45
N VAL A 14 0.66 -1.99 7.16
CA VAL A 14 1.61 -2.54 6.20
C VAL A 14 2.66 -1.47 5.92
N CYS A 15 3.90 -1.71 6.35
CA CYS A 15 5.00 -0.75 6.22
C CYS A 15 5.94 -1.16 5.07
N ALA A 16 5.95 -0.38 3.99
CA ALA A 16 6.96 -0.45 2.93
C ALA A 16 7.65 0.91 2.81
N THR A 17 8.75 1.07 3.53
CA THR A 17 9.51 2.32 3.62
C THR A 17 10.23 2.65 2.30
N SER A 18 10.63 3.91 2.12
CA SER A 18 11.20 4.41 0.85
C SER A 18 12.53 3.78 0.46
N ASP A 19 13.27 3.23 1.42
CA ASP A 19 14.51 2.45 1.21
C ASP A 19 14.25 1.05 0.62
N LYS A 20 12.99 0.60 0.55
CA LYS A 20 12.65 -0.70 -0.05
C LYS A 20 12.61 -0.62 -1.58
N PRO A 21 12.94 -1.72 -2.28
CA PRO A 21 12.82 -1.80 -3.74
C PRO A 21 11.42 -1.42 -4.24
N ALA A 22 11.32 -0.84 -5.44
CA ALA A 22 10.04 -0.39 -6.03
C ALA A 22 8.96 -1.46 -6.02
N LEU A 23 9.32 -2.68 -6.38
CA LEU A 23 8.41 -3.82 -6.39
C LEU A 23 7.82 -4.11 -4.99
N ILE A 24 8.62 -3.98 -3.93
CA ILE A 24 8.14 -4.17 -2.55
C ILE A 24 7.20 -3.04 -2.14
N ARG A 25 7.50 -1.79 -2.51
CA ARG A 25 6.61 -0.65 -2.24
C ARG A 25 5.25 -0.83 -2.93
N MET A 26 5.24 -1.27 -4.18
CA MET A 26 4.01 -1.61 -4.90
C MET A 26 3.25 -2.75 -4.26
N LYS A 27 3.94 -3.86 -3.94
CA LYS A 27 3.31 -5.01 -3.29
C LYS A 27 2.75 -4.67 -1.93
N GLY A 28 3.39 -3.77 -1.17
CA GLY A 28 2.89 -3.31 0.13
C GLY A 28 1.51 -2.68 0.02
N ALA A 29 1.33 -1.77 -0.95
CA ALA A 29 0.03 -1.17 -1.25
C ALA A 29 -1.04 -2.21 -1.63
N LEU A 30 -0.72 -3.12 -2.57
CA LEU A 30 -1.64 -4.18 -3.00
C LEU A 30 -2.00 -5.16 -1.87
N THR A 31 -1.02 -5.48 -1.01
CA THR A 31 -1.22 -6.33 0.16
C THR A 31 -2.17 -5.66 1.15
N ALA A 32 -1.99 -4.36 1.43
CA ALA A 32 -2.91 -3.61 2.28
C ALA A 32 -4.33 -3.58 1.71
N THR A 33 -4.47 -3.40 0.40
CA THR A 33 -5.76 -3.49 -0.28
C THR A 33 -6.40 -4.86 -0.10
N ALA A 34 -5.67 -5.95 -0.39
CA ALA A 34 -6.20 -7.31 -0.25
C ALA A 34 -6.64 -7.63 1.20
N ILE A 35 -5.90 -7.16 2.20
CA ILE A 35 -6.28 -7.29 3.61
C ILE A 35 -7.57 -6.52 3.91
N ALA A 36 -7.70 -5.29 3.40
CA ALA A 36 -8.91 -4.50 3.59
C ALA A 36 -10.13 -5.16 2.93
N GLU A 37 -9.96 -5.72 1.74
CA GLU A 37 -11.00 -6.46 1.03
C GLU A 37 -11.43 -7.72 1.78
N TYR A 38 -10.48 -8.48 2.33
CA TYR A 38 -10.79 -9.64 3.16
C TYR A 38 -11.73 -9.30 4.32
N PHE A 39 -11.46 -8.22 5.07
CA PHE A 39 -12.34 -7.81 6.17
C PHE A 39 -13.67 -7.21 5.68
N ARG A 40 -13.67 -6.50 4.54
CA ARG A 40 -14.90 -6.01 3.89
C ARG A 40 -15.82 -7.18 3.53
N ASP A 41 -15.27 -8.24 2.96
CA ASP A 41 -16.02 -9.42 2.50
C ASP A 41 -16.59 -10.23 3.67
N GLN A 42 -16.03 -10.07 4.87
CA GLN A 42 -16.61 -10.56 6.13
C GLN A 42 -17.72 -9.64 6.70
N GLY A 43 -18.18 -8.65 5.94
CA GLY A 43 -19.22 -7.70 6.34
C GLY A 43 -18.74 -6.62 7.32
N LYS A 44 -17.42 -6.43 7.49
CA LYS A 44 -16.90 -5.36 8.36
C LYS A 44 -16.89 -4.03 7.59
N LYS A 45 -17.10 -2.93 8.33
CA LYS A 45 -16.85 -1.57 7.82
C LYS A 45 -15.36 -1.29 7.94
N VAL A 46 -14.68 -1.21 6.80
CA VAL A 46 -13.23 -1.04 6.72
C VAL A 46 -12.90 0.28 6.06
N ILE A 47 -11.85 0.94 6.53
CA ILE A 47 -11.22 2.08 5.87
C ILE A 47 -9.80 1.68 5.48
N LEU A 48 -9.44 1.89 4.21
CA LEU A 48 -8.07 1.74 3.72
C LEU A 48 -7.45 3.13 3.60
N MET A 49 -6.34 3.35 4.29
CA MET A 49 -5.55 4.57 4.19
C MET A 49 -4.19 4.24 3.60
N MET A 50 -3.77 5.00 2.59
CA MET A 50 -2.48 4.82 1.92
C MET A 50 -1.65 6.10 2.03
N ASP A 51 -0.50 5.98 2.70
CA ASP A 51 0.51 7.02 2.78
C ASP A 51 1.83 6.50 2.14
N SER A 52 2.18 6.87 0.91
CA SER A 52 1.48 7.79 -0.01
C SER A 52 1.25 7.19 -1.40
N VAL A 53 0.12 7.57 -2.00
CA VAL A 53 -0.26 7.18 -3.37
C VAL A 53 0.78 7.67 -4.39
N THR A 54 1.37 8.84 -4.19
CA THR A 54 2.43 9.36 -5.08
C THR A 54 3.66 8.46 -5.07
N ARG A 55 4.07 7.94 -3.91
CA ARG A 55 5.21 7.01 -3.81
C ARG A 55 4.90 5.66 -4.43
N TYR A 56 3.64 5.22 -4.37
CA TYR A 56 3.17 4.04 -5.10
C TYR A 56 3.24 4.24 -6.62
N ALA A 57 2.72 5.35 -7.15
CA ALA A 57 2.76 5.66 -8.58
C ALA A 57 4.19 5.79 -9.13
N MET A 58 5.09 6.43 -8.38
CA MET A 58 6.51 6.50 -8.76
C MET A 58 7.17 5.13 -8.79
N ALA A 59 6.82 4.24 -7.86
CA ALA A 59 7.33 2.86 -7.88
C ALA A 59 6.82 2.07 -9.09
N GLN A 60 5.55 2.25 -9.46
CA GLN A 60 5.00 1.67 -10.69
C GLN A 60 5.73 2.16 -11.94
N ARG A 61 5.99 3.46 -12.03
CA ARG A 61 6.78 4.05 -13.12
C ARG A 61 8.21 3.50 -13.18
N GLU A 62 8.88 3.38 -12.04
CA GLU A 62 10.24 2.80 -11.95
C GLU A 62 10.27 1.36 -12.48
N VAL A 63 9.28 0.55 -12.11
CA VAL A 63 9.13 -0.83 -12.60
C VAL A 63 8.82 -0.86 -14.11
N GLY A 64 7.89 -0.03 -14.59
CA GLY A 64 7.53 0.05 -16.01
C GLY A 64 8.73 0.42 -16.89
N LEU A 65 9.50 1.44 -16.48
CA LEU A 65 10.72 1.84 -17.19
C LEU A 65 11.78 0.73 -17.19
N ALA A 66 11.92 -0.02 -16.09
CA ALA A 66 12.87 -1.12 -16.01
C ALA A 66 12.54 -2.29 -16.96
N ILE A 67 11.25 -2.47 -17.32
CA ILE A 67 10.81 -3.48 -18.29
C ILE A 67 10.67 -2.91 -19.72
N GLY A 68 11.02 -1.64 -19.94
CA GLY A 68 11.02 -0.99 -21.25
C GLY A 68 9.70 -0.37 -21.69
N GLU A 69 8.75 -0.16 -20.78
CA GLU A 69 7.53 0.58 -21.10
C GLU A 69 7.87 2.04 -21.46
N PRO A 70 7.22 2.60 -22.50
CA PRO A 70 7.42 3.99 -22.85
C PRO A 70 6.95 4.91 -21.70
N PRO A 71 7.67 6.00 -21.39
CA PRO A 71 7.25 6.92 -20.34
C PRO A 71 5.92 7.59 -20.73
N ALA A 72 4.93 7.48 -19.85
CA ALA A 72 3.73 8.31 -19.93
C ALA A 72 4.03 9.70 -19.34
N THR A 73 3.61 10.75 -20.05
CA THR A 73 3.55 12.15 -19.59
C THR A 73 2.33 12.43 -18.75
#